data_AF-A0A2W6V8G0-F1
#
_entry.id   AF-A0A2W6V8G0-F1
#
_cell.length_a   1.000
_cell.length_b   1.000
_cell.length_c   1.000
_cell.angle_alpha   90.00
_cell.angle_beta   90.00
_cell.angle_gamma   90.00
#
_symmetry.space_group_name_H-M   'P 1'
#
loop_
_entity.id
_entity.type
_entity.pdbx_description
1 polymer ?
#
loop_
_entity_poly.entity_id
_entity_poly.type
_entity_poly.pdbx_seq_one_letter_code
_entity_poly.pdbx_strand_id
1 'polypeptide(L)'
;MDTGAIRRSQATFSDIRDRLEAAVAGFDSVSGASVAQKDLRDRLDELGSSWGVGIKKLGTYAESAAEALSGVADAFESTDEELATALEERPAAPAQNGPTPA
;
A
#
# COMPACT_ATOMS: atom_id res chain seq x y z
N MET A 1 -3.83 11.63 -13.66
CA MET A 1 -3.09 11.41 -12.40
C MET A 1 -2.15 10.22 -12.62
N ASP A 2 -0.97 10.12 -12.01
CA ASP A 2 -0.10 8.92 -12.19
C ASP A 2 -0.50 7.83 -11.19
N THR A 3 -1.52 7.04 -11.55
CA THR A 3 -1.96 5.84 -10.79
C THR A 3 -0.84 4.81 -10.66
N GLY A 4 0.09 4.75 -11.61
CA GLY A 4 1.30 3.94 -11.53
C GLY A 4 2.18 4.32 -10.34
N ALA A 5 2.36 5.61 -10.04
CA ALA A 5 3.09 6.06 -8.85
C ALA A 5 2.39 5.67 -7.54
N ILE A 6 1.06 5.69 -7.52
CA ILE A 6 0.25 5.28 -6.36
C ILE A 6 0.40 3.77 -6.12
N ARG A 7 0.28 2.95 -7.17
CA ARG A 7 0.48 1.49 -7.11
C ARG A 7 1.91 1.13 -6.65
N ARG A 8 2.94 1.83 -7.12
CA ARG A 8 4.32 1.64 -6.64
C ARG A 8 4.47 1.96 -5.15
N SER A 9 3.82 3.03 -4.70
CA SER A 9 3.84 3.41 -3.28
C SER A 9 3.12 2.38 -2.42
N GLN A 10 1.96 1.88 -2.89
CA GLN A 10 1.20 0.81 -2.24
C GLN A 10 2.04 -0.47 -2.11
N ALA A 11 2.69 -0.93 -3.19
CA ALA A 11 3.59 -2.07 -3.15
C ALA A 11 4.77 -1.88 -2.17
N THR A 12 5.30 -0.66 -2.06
CA THR A 12 6.37 -0.33 -1.12
C THR A 12 5.91 -0.48 0.33
N PHE A 13 4.71 0.00 0.67
CA PHE A 13 4.16 -0.16 2.01
C PHE A 13 3.86 -1.62 2.35
N SER A 14 3.38 -2.41 1.38
CA SER A 14 3.21 -3.86 1.55
C SER A 14 4.56 -4.57 1.82
N ASP A 15 5.60 -4.29 1.06
CA ASP A 15 6.94 -4.85 1.30
C ASP A 15 7.53 -4.43 2.66
N ILE A 16 7.29 -3.18 3.10
CA ILE A 16 7.68 -2.74 4.44
C ILE A 16 6.99 -3.57 5.52
N ARG A 17 5.67 -3.81 5.40
CA ARG A 17 4.92 -4.66 6.33
C ARG A 17 5.51 -6.05 6.40
N ASP A 18 5.75 -6.69 5.26
CA ASP A 18 6.25 -8.07 5.20
C ASP A 18 7.63 -8.20 5.87
N ARG A 19 8.51 -7.22 5.63
CA ARG A 19 9.84 -7.18 6.28
C ARG A 19 9.76 -6.99 7.79
N LEU A 20 8.84 -6.15 8.24
CA LEU A 20 8.58 -5.91 9.66
C LEU A 20 8.05 -7.19 10.34
N GLU A 21 7.12 -7.89 9.71
CA GLU A 21 6.60 -9.17 10.21
C GLU A 21 7.70 -10.24 10.29
N ALA A 22 8.52 -10.36 9.24
CA ALA A 22 9.66 -11.26 9.22
C ALA A 22 10.69 -10.96 10.32
N ALA A 23 10.94 -9.68 10.61
CA ALA A 23 11.85 -9.26 11.67
C ALA A 23 11.34 -9.68 13.07
N VAL A 24 10.04 -9.55 13.34
CA VAL A 24 9.42 -10.00 14.59
C VAL A 24 9.52 -11.52 14.71
N ALA A 25 9.15 -12.26 13.66
CA ALA A 25 9.22 -13.72 13.66
C ALA A 25 10.65 -14.24 13.85
N GLY A 26 11.63 -13.58 13.22
CA GLY A 26 13.05 -13.90 13.39
C GLY A 26 13.52 -13.69 14.82
N PHE A 27 13.10 -12.62 15.47
CA PHE A 27 13.46 -12.36 16.87
C PHE A 27 12.79 -13.33 17.83
N ASP A 28 11.49 -13.62 17.66
CA ASP A 28 10.77 -14.61 18.46
C ASP A 28 11.40 -16.02 18.36
N SER A 29 12.02 -16.33 17.21
CA SER A 29 12.74 -17.60 17.01
C SER A 29 14.04 -17.69 17.83
N VAL A 30 14.66 -16.56 18.15
CA VAL A 30 15.83 -16.48 19.04
C VAL A 30 15.32 -16.31 20.47
N SER A 31 14.72 -17.36 21.02
CA SER A 31 14.18 -17.28 22.38
C SER A 31 15.31 -17.12 23.40
N GLY A 32 15.07 -16.34 24.46
CA GLY A 32 15.98 -16.15 25.58
C GLY A 32 16.42 -17.46 26.28
N ALA A 33 15.79 -18.59 25.96
CA ALA A 33 16.22 -19.93 26.39
C ALA A 33 17.62 -20.32 25.87
N SER A 34 18.06 -19.73 24.75
CA SER A 34 19.42 -19.90 24.22
C SER A 34 20.48 -19.17 25.05
N VAL A 35 20.08 -18.25 25.92
CA VAL A 35 20.97 -17.45 26.76
C VAL A 35 21.01 -18.04 28.16
N ALA A 36 22.18 -18.50 28.61
CA ALA A 36 22.34 -19.12 29.93
C ALA A 36 22.23 -18.10 31.10
N GLN A 37 22.61 -16.84 30.85
CA GLN A 37 22.64 -15.79 31.88
C GLN A 37 21.26 -15.17 32.07
N LYS A 38 20.75 -15.19 33.30
CA LYS A 38 19.38 -14.79 33.63
C LYS A 38 19.08 -13.33 33.29
N ASP A 39 19.93 -12.37 33.65
CA ASP A 39 19.61 -10.95 33.44
C ASP A 39 19.59 -10.58 31.95
N LEU A 40 20.43 -11.20 31.14
CA LEU A 40 20.47 -11.03 29.70
C LEU A 40 19.25 -11.66 29.05
N ARG A 41 18.81 -12.83 29.54
CA ARG A 41 17.53 -13.44 29.12
C ARG A 41 16.36 -12.51 29.42
N ASP A 42 16.24 -12.03 30.66
CA ASP A 42 15.14 -11.16 31.09
C ASP A 42 15.13 -9.85 30.27
N ARG A 43 16.31 -9.28 29.94
CA ARG A 43 16.43 -8.11 29.05
C ARG A 43 16.06 -8.39 27.60
N LEU A 44 16.38 -9.57 27.08
CA LEU A 44 16.03 -9.96 25.71
C LEU A 44 14.54 -10.21 25.57
N ASP A 45 13.91 -10.81 26.59
CA ASP A 45 12.46 -11.01 26.61
C ASP A 45 11.71 -9.65 26.67
N GLU A 46 12.17 -8.71 27.50
CA GLU A 46 11.61 -7.36 27.56
C GLU A 46 11.82 -6.58 26.25
N LEU A 47 13.01 -6.71 25.64
CA LEU A 47 13.29 -6.15 24.33
C LEU A 47 12.33 -6.74 23.29
N GLY A 48 12.16 -8.06 23.23
CA GLY A 48 11.26 -8.72 22.28
C GLY A 48 9.82 -8.28 22.42
N SER A 49 9.34 -8.18 23.67
CA SER A 49 7.98 -7.74 23.96
C SER A 49 7.75 -6.30 23.50
N SER A 50 8.61 -5.36 23.91
CA SER A 50 8.46 -3.93 23.58
C SER A 50 8.70 -3.64 22.10
N TRP A 51 9.74 -4.24 21.52
CA TRP A 51 10.10 -4.08 20.12
C TRP A 51 9.08 -4.76 19.20
N GLY A 52 8.60 -5.95 19.55
CA GLY A 52 7.54 -6.66 18.84
C GLY A 52 6.23 -5.86 18.80
N VAL A 53 5.85 -5.20 19.89
CA VAL A 53 4.71 -4.27 19.91
C VAL A 53 4.94 -3.08 18.98
N GLY A 54 6.13 -2.48 19.01
CA GLY A 54 6.48 -1.36 18.14
C GLY A 54 6.41 -1.72 16.66
N ILE A 55 6.99 -2.86 16.28
CA ILE A 55 7.00 -3.33 14.90
C ILE A 55 5.59 -3.70 14.42
N LYS A 56 4.78 -4.38 15.25
CA LYS A 56 3.39 -4.69 14.89
C LYS A 56 2.60 -3.42 14.56
N LYS A 57 2.76 -2.35 15.34
CA LYS A 57 2.14 -1.05 15.06
C LYS A 57 2.59 -0.46 13.72
N LEU A 58 3.90 -0.50 13.44
CA LEU A 58 4.43 -0.05 12.15
C LEU A 58 3.87 -0.87 10.98
N GLY A 59 3.74 -2.18 11.15
CA GLY A 59 3.10 -3.08 10.17
C GLY A 59 1.65 -2.69 9.91
N THR A 60 0.85 -2.44 10.96
CA THR A 60 -0.53 -1.95 10.82
C THR A 60 -0.61 -0.62 10.09
N TYR A 61 0.27 0.35 10.39
CA TYR A 61 0.29 1.63 9.67
C TYR A 61 0.65 1.46 8.20
N ALA A 62 1.61 0.59 7.88
CA ALA A 62 1.98 0.29 6.51
C ALA A 62 0.83 -0.38 5.75
N GLU A 63 0.12 -1.33 6.36
CA GLU A 63 -1.09 -1.95 5.80
C GLU A 63 -2.18 -0.91 5.53
N SER A 64 -2.53 -0.07 6.51
CA SER A 64 -3.53 0.98 6.32
C SER A 64 -3.14 1.98 5.22
N ALA A 65 -1.85 2.33 5.10
CA ALA A 65 -1.37 3.18 4.03
C ALA A 65 -1.49 2.51 2.65
N ALA A 66 -1.15 1.22 2.55
CA ALA A 66 -1.30 0.44 1.33
C ALA A 66 -2.78 0.34 0.89
N GLU A 67 -3.69 0.05 1.82
CA GLU A 67 -5.13 -0.01 1.56
C GLU A 67 -5.69 1.33 1.08
N ALA A 68 -5.34 2.43 1.76
CA ALA A 68 -5.78 3.77 1.37
C ALA A 68 -5.29 4.14 -0.03
N LEU A 69 -4.02 3.84 -0.35
CA LEU A 69 -3.47 4.07 -1.68
C LEU A 69 -4.14 3.21 -2.75
N SER A 70 -4.50 1.97 -2.43
CA SER A 70 -5.28 1.13 -3.35
C SER A 70 -6.63 1.75 -3.65
N GLY A 71 -7.39 2.14 -2.61
CA GLY A 71 -8.70 2.76 -2.80
C GLY A 71 -8.65 4.05 -3.61
N VAL A 72 -7.61 4.87 -3.43
CA VAL A 72 -7.38 6.05 -4.28
C VAL A 72 -7.11 5.64 -5.72
N ALA A 73 -6.21 4.68 -5.97
CA ALA A 73 -5.91 4.23 -7.32
C ALA A 73 -7.16 3.68 -8.04
N ASP A 74 -7.93 2.83 -7.35
CA ASP A 74 -9.15 2.23 -7.88
C ASP A 74 -10.20 3.29 -8.25
N ALA A 75 -10.35 4.34 -7.43
CA ALA A 75 -11.28 5.44 -7.73
C ALA A 75 -10.88 6.25 -8.97
N PHE A 76 -9.57 6.49 -9.16
CA PHE A 76 -9.08 7.20 -10.34
C PHE A 76 -9.19 6.35 -11.61
N GLU A 77 -8.85 5.06 -11.53
CA GLU A 77 -9.02 4.12 -12.65
C GLU A 77 -10.49 4.03 -13.07
N SER A 78 -11.41 3.88 -12.12
CA SER A 78 -12.86 3.89 -12.38
C SER A 78 -13.33 5.19 -13.04
N THR A 79 -12.84 6.34 -12.57
CA THR A 79 -13.20 7.65 -13.16
C THR A 79 -12.69 7.79 -14.59
N ASP A 80 -11.48 7.30 -14.87
CA ASP A 80 -10.90 7.32 -16.21
C ASP A 80 -11.69 6.39 -17.18
N GLU A 81 -12.15 5.23 -16.71
CA GLU A 81 -13.01 4.31 -17.48
C GLU A 81 -14.39 4.91 -17.78
N GLU A 82 -15.04 5.52 -16.78
CA GLU A 82 -16.32 6.24 -16.96
C GLU A 82 -16.17 7.37 -17.98
N LEU A 83 -15.07 8.13 -17.91
CA LEU A 83 -14.78 9.19 -18.85
C LEU A 83 -14.56 8.64 -20.27
N ALA A 84 -13.76 7.58 -20.43
CA ALA A 84 -13.53 6.95 -21.73
C ALA A 84 -14.85 6.48 -22.36
N THR A 85 -15.70 5.82 -21.58
CA THR A 85 -17.03 5.36 -22.01
C THR A 85 -17.90 6.53 -22.49
N ALA A 86 -17.98 7.61 -21.69
CA ALA A 86 -18.75 8.80 -22.05
C ALA A 86 -18.23 9.49 -23.32
N LEU A 87 -16.93 9.38 -23.61
CA LEU A 87 -16.33 9.92 -24.84
C LEU A 87 -16.66 9.06 -26.07
N GLU A 88 -16.76 7.74 -25.93
CA GLU A 88 -17.13 6.79 -27.00
C GLU A 88 -18.62 6.86 -27.34
N GLU A 89 -19.48 7.01 -26.32
CA GLU A 89 -20.92 7.12 -26.48
C GLU A 89 -21.37 8.50 -27.02
N ARG A 90 -20.47 9.49 -27.04
CA ARG A 90 -20.78 10.81 -27.57
C ARG A 90 -20.97 10.72 -29.09
N PRO A 91 -22.16 11.11 -29.63
CA PRO A 91 -22.37 11.16 -31.07
C PRO A 91 -21.36 12.12 -31.71
N ALA A 92 -20.75 11.71 -32.83
CA ALA A 92 -19.97 12.63 -33.65
C ALA A 92 -20.82 13.85 -33.97
N ALA A 93 -20.32 15.04 -33.62
CA ALA A 93 -21.03 16.29 -33.91
C ALA A 93 -21.39 16.32 -35.40
N PRO A 94 -22.64 16.65 -35.79
CA PRO A 94 -23.02 16.69 -37.19
C PRO A 94 -22.07 17.63 -37.93
N ALA A 95 -21.47 17.14 -39.01
CA ALA A 95 -20.64 17.94 -39.90
C ALA A 95 -21.44 19.17 -40.32
N GLN A 96 -21.01 20.35 -39.88
CA GLN A 96 -21.60 21.61 -40.32
C GLN A 96 -21.25 21.78 -41.80
N ASN A 97 -22.13 21.31 -42.68
CA ASN A 97 -22.11 21.63 -44.10
C ASN A 97 -22.42 23.12 -44.22
N GLY A 98 -21.37 23.95 -44.22
CA GLY A 98 -21.49 25.39 -44.48
C GLY A 98 -22.06 25.63 -45.88
N PRO A 99 -22.92 26.64 -46.08
CA PRO A 99 -23.54 26.91 -47.36
C PRO A 99 -22.51 27.31 -48.43
N THR A 100 -22.60 26.68 -49.60
CA THR A 100 -21.85 27.07 -50.81
C THR A 100 -22.20 28.53 -51.16
N PRO A 101 -21.22 29.45 -51.23
CA PRO A 101 -21.48 30.81 -51.66
C PRO A 101 -21.80 30.85 -53.15
N ALA A 102 -22.82 31.64 -53.50
CA ALA A 102 -23.35 31.86 -54.84
C ALA A 102 -22.44 32.72 -55.73
#